data_AF-A0A7Z1AUU1-F1
#
_entry.id   AF-A0A7Z1AUU1-F1
#
_cell.length_a   1.000
_cell.length_b   1.000
_cell.length_c   1.000
_cell.angle_alpha   90.00
_cell.angle_beta   90.00
_cell.angle_gamma   90.00
#
_symmetry.space_group_name_H-M   'P 1'
#
loop_
_entity.id
_entity.type
_entity.pdbx_description
1 polymer ?
#
loop_
_entity_poly.entity_id
_entity_poly.type
_entity_poly.pdbx_seq_one_letter_code
_entity_poly.pdbx_strand_id
1 'polypeptide(L)'
;MADEVSRFGVTEPEDLPEDLRTRIEAVAEKSGFVPNVFRALGHRPAELRAFLDYHDALMDRADGLSKAERELVVVATSGANSCTYCVVAHGAILRVRSRDPQLADRVATNPWTVELSERERAIVDLALALAVDPATFAAEDLNAARDAGLTDDEIWDVGAITALFALSNRIAHLADLRPNDEFYLMGRLPRA
;
A
#
# COMPACT_ATOMS: atom_id res chain seq x y z
N MET A 1 -21.31 6.28 -19.36
CA MET A 1 -21.37 6.59 -17.92
C MET A 1 -20.22 5.82 -17.31
N ALA A 2 -19.31 6.47 -16.58
CA ALA A 2 -18.23 5.77 -15.90
C ALA A 2 -18.85 4.76 -14.91
N ASP A 3 -18.22 3.59 -14.76
CA ASP A 3 -18.54 2.70 -13.65
C ASP A 3 -18.26 3.46 -12.34
N GLU A 4 -19.07 3.26 -11.29
CA GLU A 4 -18.86 3.92 -9.99
C GLU A 4 -17.49 3.59 -9.37
N VAL A 5 -16.83 2.53 -9.84
CA VAL A 5 -15.52 2.09 -9.34
C VAL A 5 -14.34 2.77 -10.03
N SER A 6 -14.44 3.09 -11.33
CA SER A 6 -13.31 3.58 -12.14
C SER A 6 -13.78 4.35 -13.39
N ARG A 7 -13.08 5.46 -13.69
CA ARG A 7 -13.26 6.27 -14.91
C ARG A 7 -13.09 5.49 -16.21
N PHE A 8 -12.32 4.40 -16.18
CA PHE A 8 -12.02 3.57 -17.35
C PHE A 8 -12.88 2.30 -17.42
N GLY A 9 -13.90 2.18 -16.55
CA GLY A 9 -14.65 0.95 -16.37
C GLY A 9 -13.88 -0.09 -15.56
N VAL A 10 -14.46 -1.28 -15.47
CA VAL A 10 -13.92 -2.41 -14.72
C VAL A 10 -13.96 -3.68 -15.57
N THR A 11 -13.17 -4.67 -15.18
CA THR A 11 -13.21 -6.03 -15.71
C THR A 11 -13.47 -6.97 -14.55
N GLU A 12 -14.52 -7.78 -14.67
CA GLU A 12 -14.82 -8.79 -13.65
C GLU A 12 -13.84 -9.96 -13.73
N PRO A 13 -13.57 -10.67 -12.62
CA PRO A 13 -12.62 -11.79 -12.61
C PRO A 13 -12.92 -12.86 -13.67
N GLU A 14 -14.19 -13.14 -13.97
CA GLU A 14 -14.63 -14.09 -14.99
C GLU A 14 -14.30 -13.67 -16.44
N ASP A 15 -13.95 -12.41 -16.67
CA ASP A 15 -13.54 -11.89 -17.98
C ASP A 15 -12.02 -11.79 -18.11
N LEU A 16 -11.28 -12.05 -17.03
CA LEU A 16 -9.82 -12.05 -17.03
C LEU A 16 -9.23 -13.37 -17.57
N PRO A 17 -7.99 -13.32 -18.11
CA PRO A 17 -7.17 -14.49 -18.34
C PRO A 17 -7.12 -15.40 -17.11
N GLU A 18 -7.08 -16.72 -17.35
CA GLU A 18 -7.21 -17.76 -16.31
C GLU A 18 -6.23 -17.56 -15.15
N ASP A 19 -4.97 -17.24 -15.42
CA ASP A 19 -3.95 -17.04 -14.40
C ASP A 19 -4.24 -15.85 -13.47
N LEU A 20 -4.75 -14.74 -14.03
CA LEU A 20 -5.15 -13.56 -13.26
C LEU A 20 -6.43 -13.82 -12.46
N ARG A 21 -7.39 -14.52 -13.07
CA ARG A 21 -8.63 -14.94 -12.41
C ARG A 21 -8.33 -15.79 -11.18
N THR A 22 -7.54 -16.86 -11.34
CA THR A 22 -7.16 -17.74 -10.23
C THR A 22 -6.46 -16.98 -9.11
N ARG A 23 -5.56 -16.04 -9.46
CA ARG A 23 -4.87 -15.22 -8.46
C ARG A 23 -5.83 -14.31 -7.69
N ILE A 24 -6.76 -13.65 -8.38
CA ILE A 24 -7.74 -12.75 -7.75
C ILE A 24 -8.74 -13.54 -6.91
N GLU A 25 -9.19 -14.70 -7.36
CA GLU A 25 -10.06 -15.61 -6.60
C GLU A 25 -9.39 -16.05 -5.29
N ALA A 26 -8.10 -16.39 -5.32
CA ALA A 26 -7.36 -16.76 -4.12
C ALA A 26 -7.20 -15.59 -3.13
N VAL A 27 -7.16 -14.35 -3.62
CA VAL A 27 -7.21 -13.16 -2.75
C VAL A 27 -8.62 -12.99 -2.19
N ALA A 28 -9.64 -13.07 -3.03
CA ALA A 28 -11.04 -12.89 -2.66
C ALA A 28 -11.51 -13.92 -1.61
N GLU A 29 -11.03 -15.16 -1.67
CA GLU A 29 -11.29 -16.19 -0.67
C GLU A 29 -10.73 -15.79 0.71
N LYS A 30 -9.56 -15.14 0.74
CA LYS A 30 -8.91 -14.70 1.98
C LYS A 30 -9.51 -13.41 2.55
N SER A 31 -9.88 -12.47 1.68
CA SER A 31 -10.43 -11.15 2.08
C SER A 31 -11.95 -11.15 2.22
N GLY A 32 -12.66 -12.09 1.60
CA GLY A 32 -14.12 -12.15 1.53
C GLY A 32 -14.74 -11.31 0.39
N PHE A 33 -13.94 -10.60 -0.40
CA PHE A 33 -14.37 -9.75 -1.52
C PHE A 33 -13.20 -9.47 -2.47
N VAL A 34 -13.48 -9.04 -3.70
CA VAL A 34 -12.47 -8.64 -4.68
C VAL A 34 -12.12 -7.15 -4.52
N PRO A 35 -10.87 -6.80 -4.17
CA PRO A 35 -10.41 -5.41 -4.17
C PRO A 35 -10.58 -4.74 -5.56
N ASN A 36 -11.13 -3.53 -5.56
CA ASN A 36 -11.45 -2.80 -6.79
C ASN A 36 -10.23 -2.49 -7.66
N VAL A 37 -9.02 -2.44 -7.10
CA VAL A 37 -7.78 -2.28 -7.90
C VAL A 37 -7.60 -3.40 -8.93
N PHE A 38 -7.97 -4.64 -8.60
CA PHE A 38 -7.85 -5.75 -9.54
C PHE A 38 -8.85 -5.60 -10.69
N ARG A 39 -10.08 -5.18 -10.37
CA ARG A 39 -11.15 -4.94 -11.34
C ARG A 39 -10.81 -3.76 -12.28
N ALA A 40 -10.25 -2.68 -11.74
CA ALA A 40 -9.87 -1.51 -12.53
C ALA A 40 -8.65 -1.76 -13.42
N LEU A 41 -7.58 -2.36 -12.88
CA LEU A 41 -6.39 -2.72 -13.66
C LEU A 41 -6.64 -3.87 -14.63
N GLY A 42 -7.70 -4.65 -14.42
CA GLY A 42 -8.16 -5.69 -15.32
C GLY A 42 -8.42 -5.21 -16.76
N HIS A 43 -8.70 -3.91 -16.94
CA HIS A 43 -8.76 -3.26 -18.26
C HIS A 43 -7.49 -3.50 -19.10
N ARG A 44 -6.33 -3.69 -18.44
CA ARG A 44 -5.03 -3.98 -19.04
C ARG A 44 -4.39 -5.20 -18.38
N PRO A 45 -4.74 -6.43 -18.79
CA PRO A 45 -4.29 -7.65 -18.12
C PRO A 45 -2.76 -7.79 -18.03
N ALA A 46 -2.01 -7.35 -19.04
CA ALA A 46 -0.55 -7.38 -19.00
C ALA A 46 0.03 -6.41 -17.94
N GLU A 47 -0.57 -5.24 -17.79
CA GLU A 47 -0.18 -4.24 -16.78
C GLU A 47 -0.56 -4.72 -15.38
N LEU A 48 -1.76 -5.29 -15.22
CA LEU A 48 -2.20 -5.92 -13.96
C LEU A 48 -1.23 -7.03 -13.54
N ARG A 49 -0.81 -7.91 -14.46
CA ARG A 49 0.15 -8.98 -14.14
C ARG A 49 1.46 -8.41 -13.61
N ALA A 50 2.05 -7.45 -14.31
CA ALA A 50 3.30 -6.81 -13.88
C ALA A 50 3.15 -6.09 -12.52
N PHE A 51 2.02 -5.41 -12.31
CA PHE A 51 1.71 -4.75 -11.04
C PHE A 51 1.65 -5.75 -9.89
N LEU A 52 0.92 -6.87 -10.06
CA LEU A 52 0.80 -7.89 -9.04
C LEU A 52 2.13 -8.59 -8.78
N ASP A 53 2.92 -8.89 -9.81
CA ASP A 53 4.23 -9.52 -9.66
C ASP A 53 5.19 -8.63 -8.85
N TYR A 54 5.19 -7.31 -9.12
CA TYR A 54 5.99 -6.37 -8.34
C TYR A 54 5.43 -6.21 -6.92
N HIS A 55 4.11 -6.16 -6.76
CA HIS A 55 3.47 -6.14 -5.44
C HIS A 55 3.91 -7.34 -4.60
N ASP A 56 3.79 -8.56 -5.10
CA ASP A 56 4.10 -9.76 -4.31
C ASP A 56 5.60 -9.85 -3.98
N ALA A 57 6.46 -9.44 -4.92
CA ALA A 57 7.90 -9.38 -4.69
C ALA A 57 8.29 -8.49 -3.50
N LEU A 58 7.52 -7.44 -3.23
CA LEU A 58 7.79 -6.49 -2.14
C LEU A 58 6.96 -6.77 -0.88
N MET A 59 5.67 -7.04 -1.04
CA MET A 59 4.71 -7.10 0.05
C MET A 59 4.60 -8.48 0.69
N ASP A 60 4.96 -9.56 -0.01
CA ASP A 60 4.86 -10.94 0.47
C ASP A 60 6.20 -11.63 0.74
N ARG A 61 7.32 -10.88 0.68
CA ARG A 61 8.65 -11.37 1.07
C ARG A 61 8.67 -11.89 2.53
N ALA A 62 9.41 -12.97 2.82
CA ALA A 62 9.36 -13.63 4.13
C ALA A 62 10.25 -12.98 5.21
N ASP A 63 11.25 -12.22 4.79
CA ASP A 63 12.30 -11.59 5.59
C ASP A 63 12.32 -10.06 5.42
N GLY A 64 13.16 -9.39 6.22
CA GLY A 64 13.26 -7.93 6.27
C GLY A 64 12.09 -7.30 7.03
N LEU A 65 11.47 -6.28 6.42
CA LEU A 65 10.36 -5.55 7.03
C LEU A 65 9.18 -6.49 7.34
N SER A 66 8.59 -6.32 8.53
CA SER A 66 7.35 -6.99 8.90
C SER A 66 6.19 -6.52 8.03
N LYS A 67 5.11 -7.32 7.97
CA LYS A 67 3.90 -6.95 7.22
C LYS A 67 3.28 -5.64 7.71
N ALA A 68 3.40 -5.31 9.00
CA ALA A 68 2.90 -4.04 9.52
C ALA A 68 3.78 -2.86 9.07
N GLU A 69 5.11 -3.01 9.11
CA GLU A 69 6.06 -1.99 8.66
C GLU A 69 5.91 -1.69 7.16
N ARG A 70 5.69 -2.71 6.32
CA ARG A 70 5.42 -2.50 4.89
C ARG A 70 4.18 -1.65 4.67
N GLU A 71 3.06 -1.98 5.34
CA GLU A 71 1.83 -1.20 5.24
C GLU A 71 1.97 0.21 5.84
N LEU A 72 2.84 0.39 6.84
CA LEU A 72 3.16 1.69 7.41
C LEU A 72 3.80 2.62 6.36
N VAL A 73 4.74 2.12 5.57
CA VAL A 73 5.32 2.84 4.40
C VAL A 73 4.22 3.24 3.42
N VAL A 74 3.34 2.30 3.07
CA VAL A 74 2.25 2.55 2.10
C VAL A 74 1.30 3.63 2.59
N VAL A 75 0.83 3.54 3.84
CA VAL A 75 -0.14 4.48 4.40
C VAL A 75 0.45 5.88 4.54
N ALA A 76 1.70 5.99 5.02
CA ALA A 76 2.37 7.29 5.16
C ALA A 76 2.55 7.99 3.80
N THR A 77 3.09 7.29 2.82
CA THR A 77 3.36 7.85 1.48
C THR A 77 2.08 8.10 0.69
N SER A 78 1.06 7.24 0.83
CA SER A 78 -0.26 7.44 0.22
C SER A 78 -1.00 8.62 0.85
N GLY A 79 -0.83 8.85 2.16
CA GLY A 79 -1.31 10.04 2.85
C GLY A 79 -0.68 11.31 2.30
N ALA A 80 0.65 11.32 2.14
CA ALA A 80 1.38 12.43 1.51
C ALA A 80 0.91 12.70 0.06
N ASN A 81 0.56 11.65 -0.69
CA ASN A 81 0.01 11.75 -2.04
C ASN A 81 -1.51 11.99 -2.10
N SER A 82 -2.19 12.13 -0.96
CA SER A 82 -3.66 12.29 -0.87
C SER A 82 -4.44 11.20 -1.63
N CYS A 83 -3.95 9.96 -1.69
CA CYS A 83 -4.57 8.89 -2.44
C CYS A 83 -5.64 8.15 -1.62
N THR A 84 -6.92 8.47 -1.83
CA THR A 84 -8.04 7.89 -1.07
C THR A 84 -8.09 6.36 -1.13
N TYR A 85 -7.96 5.76 -2.32
CA TYR A 85 -8.00 4.30 -2.46
C TYR A 85 -6.92 3.64 -1.59
N CYS A 86 -5.68 4.06 -1.76
CA CYS A 86 -4.55 3.44 -1.10
C CYS A 86 -4.58 3.68 0.41
N VAL A 87 -4.93 4.90 0.87
CA VAL A 87 -5.09 5.19 2.30
C VAL A 87 -6.18 4.33 2.94
N VAL A 88 -7.32 4.16 2.28
CA VAL A 88 -8.43 3.36 2.83
C VAL A 88 -8.09 1.87 2.84
N ALA A 89 -7.62 1.33 1.72
CA ALA A 89 -7.32 -0.09 1.56
C ALA A 89 -6.13 -0.54 2.43
N HIS A 90 -4.99 0.15 2.32
CA HIS A 90 -3.79 -0.20 3.09
C HIS A 90 -3.91 0.24 4.55
N GLY A 91 -4.70 1.28 4.85
CA GLY A 91 -5.04 1.62 6.23
C GLY A 91 -5.81 0.49 6.93
N ALA A 92 -6.71 -0.19 6.23
CA ALA A 92 -7.40 -1.36 6.77
C ALA A 92 -6.43 -2.50 7.08
N ILE A 93 -5.51 -2.79 6.17
CA ILE A 93 -4.54 -3.85 6.34
C ILE A 93 -3.56 -3.49 7.47
N LEU A 94 -3.07 -2.25 7.52
CA LEU A 94 -2.21 -1.75 8.60
C LEU A 94 -2.87 -1.96 9.96
N ARG A 95 -4.13 -1.54 10.15
CA ARG A 95 -4.87 -1.76 11.41
C ARG A 95 -4.90 -3.24 11.83
N VAL A 96 -5.12 -4.14 10.87
CA VAL A 96 -5.15 -5.59 11.13
C VAL A 96 -3.77 -6.13 11.49
N ARG A 97 -2.70 -5.67 10.81
CA ARG A 97 -1.34 -6.18 11.01
C ARG A 97 -0.68 -5.63 12.26
N SER A 98 -0.85 -4.33 12.55
CA SER A 98 -0.34 -3.69 13.76
C SER A 98 -1.17 -4.01 15.00
N ARG A 99 -2.43 -4.47 14.82
CA ARG A 99 -3.43 -4.60 15.89
C ARG A 99 -3.72 -3.28 16.61
N ASP A 100 -3.47 -2.16 15.93
CA ASP A 100 -3.84 -0.83 16.38
C ASP A 100 -4.94 -0.27 15.45
N PRO A 101 -6.19 -0.12 15.94
CA PRO A 101 -7.31 0.35 15.14
C PRO A 101 -7.22 1.83 14.73
N GLN A 102 -6.27 2.60 15.29
CA GLN A 102 -6.14 4.04 15.10
C GLN A 102 -4.84 4.44 14.37
N LEU A 103 -3.84 3.54 14.31
CA LEU A 103 -2.53 3.85 13.72
C LEU A 103 -2.64 4.41 12.29
N ALA A 104 -3.42 3.74 11.44
CA ALA A 104 -3.58 4.14 10.04
C ALA A 104 -4.14 5.56 9.89
N ASP A 105 -5.13 5.94 10.71
CA ASP A 105 -5.77 7.25 10.66
C ASP A 105 -4.77 8.34 11.07
N ARG A 106 -3.98 8.09 12.12
CA ARG A 106 -2.95 9.02 12.61
C ARG A 106 -1.83 9.20 11.59
N VAL A 107 -1.32 8.11 11.02
CA VAL A 107 -0.21 8.13 10.06
C VAL A 107 -0.62 8.75 8.72
N ALA A 108 -1.83 8.46 8.22
CA ALA A 108 -2.32 9.02 6.97
C ALA A 108 -2.59 10.53 7.03
N THR A 109 -2.94 11.06 8.22
CA THR A 109 -3.32 12.46 8.39
C THR A 109 -2.16 13.36 8.80
N ASN A 110 -1.32 12.92 9.74
CA ASN A 110 -0.14 13.66 10.17
C ASN A 110 0.93 12.72 10.75
N PRO A 111 1.81 12.15 9.89
CA PRO A 111 2.80 11.14 10.29
C PRO A 111 3.89 11.68 11.23
N TRP A 112 4.03 13.01 11.39
CA TRP A 112 5.04 13.64 12.27
C TRP A 112 4.59 13.80 13.73
N THR A 113 3.29 13.63 13.99
CA THR A 113 2.72 13.74 15.35
C THR A 113 2.38 12.39 15.98
N VAL A 114 2.67 11.30 15.27
CA VAL A 114 2.36 9.94 15.71
C VAL A 114 3.50 9.42 16.59
N GLU A 115 3.17 8.92 17.77
CA GLU A 115 4.11 8.16 18.58
C GLU A 115 4.36 6.80 17.92
N LEU A 116 5.61 6.59 17.50
CA LEU A 116 6.10 5.37 16.86
C LEU A 116 7.35 4.89 17.60
N SER A 117 7.66 3.60 17.50
CA SER A 117 8.99 3.14 17.91
C SER A 117 10.08 3.83 17.07
N GLU A 118 11.31 3.87 17.59
CA GLU A 118 12.47 4.45 16.89
C GLU A 118 12.64 3.85 15.48
N ARG A 119 12.47 2.53 15.36
CA ARG A 119 12.53 1.81 14.10
C ARG A 119 11.40 2.18 13.13
N GLU A 120 10.15 2.17 13.59
CA GLU A 120 9.00 2.58 12.76
C GLU A 120 9.11 4.04 12.32
N ARG A 121 9.65 4.91 13.18
CA ARG A 121 9.89 6.30 12.84
C ARG A 121 10.90 6.42 11.71
N ALA A 122 12.04 5.73 11.81
CA ALA A 122 13.05 5.72 10.76
C ALA A 122 12.51 5.21 9.41
N ILE A 123 11.67 4.16 9.45
CA ILE A 123 10.98 3.63 8.25
C ILE A 123 10.10 4.71 7.59
N VAL A 124 9.27 5.40 8.37
CA VAL A 124 8.36 6.42 7.83
C VAL A 124 9.12 7.66 7.36
N ASP A 125 10.14 8.11 8.09
CA ASP A 125 10.93 9.28 7.69
C ASP A 125 11.68 9.03 6.38
N LEU A 126 12.32 7.87 6.25
CA LEU A 126 13.00 7.46 5.02
C LEU A 126 12.02 7.40 3.83
N ALA A 127 10.84 6.80 4.03
CA ALA A 127 9.81 6.70 3.01
C ALA A 127 9.29 8.08 2.58
N LEU A 128 9.01 8.97 3.54
CA LEU A 128 8.50 10.31 3.27
C LEU A 128 9.56 11.21 2.63
N ALA A 129 10.83 11.11 3.02
CA ALA A 129 11.93 11.83 2.38
C ALA A 129 11.97 11.51 0.87
N LEU A 130 11.91 10.22 0.52
CA LEU A 130 11.91 9.78 -0.88
C LEU A 130 10.60 10.12 -1.60
N ALA A 131 9.45 10.04 -0.94
CA ALA A 131 8.15 10.26 -1.57
C ALA A 131 7.84 11.74 -1.86
N VAL A 132 8.23 12.65 -0.95
CA VAL A 132 7.84 14.06 -0.99
C VAL A 132 8.86 14.92 -1.72
N ASP A 133 10.16 14.72 -1.48
CA ASP A 133 11.23 15.48 -2.14
C ASP A 133 12.38 14.57 -2.57
N PRO A 134 12.16 13.67 -3.55
CA PRO A 134 13.20 12.76 -4.03
C PRO A 134 14.42 13.48 -4.63
N ALA A 135 14.30 14.76 -4.99
CA ALA A 135 15.40 15.54 -5.55
C ALA A 135 16.44 15.91 -4.48
N THR A 136 16.05 15.98 -3.21
CA THR A 136 16.95 16.26 -2.09
C THR A 136 17.39 15.00 -1.34
N PHE A 137 16.86 13.83 -1.69
CA PHE A 137 17.19 12.55 -1.04
C PHE A 137 18.69 12.27 -1.13
N ALA A 138 19.32 11.99 0.02
CA ALA A 138 20.76 11.97 0.14
C ALA A 138 21.28 10.84 1.05
N ALA A 139 22.60 10.75 1.19
CA ALA A 139 23.25 9.72 2.00
C ALA A 139 22.87 9.84 3.49
N GLU A 140 22.56 11.05 3.94
CA GLU A 140 22.14 11.36 5.30
C GLU A 140 20.84 10.65 5.67
N ASP A 141 19.86 10.55 4.76
CA ASP A 141 18.60 9.83 4.99
C ASP A 141 18.86 8.32 5.20
N LEU A 142 19.77 7.76 4.41
CA LEU A 142 20.18 6.35 4.53
C LEU A 142 20.92 6.10 5.84
N ASN A 143 21.80 7.02 6.25
CA ASN A 143 22.56 6.89 7.49
C ASN A 143 21.65 6.97 8.72
N ALA A 144 20.67 7.88 8.72
CA ALA A 144 19.68 7.96 9.81
C ALA A 144 18.89 6.64 9.96
N ALA A 145 18.53 6.00 8.84
CA ALA A 145 17.88 4.69 8.88
C ALA A 145 18.78 3.58 9.43
N ARG A 146 20.07 3.58 9.06
CA ARG A 146 21.07 2.63 9.61
C ARG A 146 21.30 2.82 11.10
N ASP A 147 21.36 4.06 11.56
CA ASP A 147 21.55 4.40 12.96
C ASP A 147 20.38 3.90 13.83
N ALA A 148 19.17 3.87 13.26
CA ALA A 148 17.97 3.26 13.87
C ALA A 148 17.92 1.71 13.73
N GLY A 149 18.97 1.10 13.19
CA GLY A 149 19.13 -0.35 13.11
C GLY A 149 18.50 -1.01 11.88
N LEU A 150 18.13 -0.25 10.84
CA LEU A 150 17.73 -0.86 9.57
C LEU A 150 18.96 -1.39 8.82
N THR A 151 18.81 -2.56 8.20
CA THR A 151 19.83 -3.08 7.28
C THR A 151 19.73 -2.41 5.90
N ASP A 152 20.77 -2.51 5.08
CA ASP A 152 20.73 -1.99 3.71
C ASP A 152 19.61 -2.63 2.86
N ASP A 153 19.32 -3.92 3.08
CA ASP A 153 18.21 -4.62 2.41
C ASP A 153 16.84 -4.09 2.87
N GLU A 154 16.68 -3.74 4.14
CA GLU A 154 15.45 -3.13 4.67
C GLU A 154 15.27 -1.69 4.17
N ILE A 155 16.35 -0.93 4.08
CA ILE A 155 16.35 0.41 3.48
C ILE A 155 15.93 0.34 2.01
N TRP A 156 16.44 -0.64 1.26
CA TRP A 156 16.00 -0.90 -0.11
C TRP A 156 14.52 -1.27 -0.18
N ASP A 157 14.02 -2.13 0.71
CA ASP A 157 12.59 -2.47 0.79
C ASP A 157 11.72 -1.23 0.97
N VAL A 158 12.08 -0.34 1.91
CA VAL A 158 11.35 0.92 2.15
C VAL A 158 11.30 1.75 0.87
N GLY A 159 12.44 1.91 0.19
CA GLY A 159 12.52 2.66 -1.06
C GLY A 159 11.70 2.04 -2.20
N ALA A 160 11.77 0.72 -2.36
CA ALA A 160 11.06 -0.01 -3.42
C ALA A 160 9.53 0.01 -3.19
N ILE A 161 9.07 -0.17 -1.96
CA ILE A 161 7.65 -0.05 -1.60
C ILE A 161 7.18 1.38 -1.86
N THR A 162 7.95 2.39 -1.43
CA THR A 162 7.66 3.79 -1.70
C THR A 162 7.48 4.05 -3.20
N ALA A 163 8.37 3.53 -4.05
CA ALA A 163 8.30 3.69 -5.49
C ALA A 163 7.08 3.00 -6.12
N LEU A 164 6.81 1.73 -5.76
CA LEU A 164 5.65 0.99 -6.26
C LEU A 164 4.34 1.69 -5.88
N PHE A 165 4.22 2.16 -4.63
CA PHE A 165 3.01 2.83 -4.19
C PHE A 165 2.86 4.23 -4.73
N ALA A 166 3.95 4.91 -5.10
CA ALA A 166 3.87 6.13 -5.88
C ALA A 166 3.30 5.86 -7.29
N LEU A 167 3.61 4.72 -7.93
CA LEU A 167 2.94 4.28 -9.16
C LEU A 167 1.45 3.99 -8.88
N SER A 168 1.15 3.18 -7.87
CA SER A 168 -0.21 2.79 -7.50
C SER A 168 -1.11 4.01 -7.22
N ASN A 169 -0.61 4.97 -6.44
CA ASN A 169 -1.32 6.21 -6.12
C ASN A 169 -1.66 7.01 -7.39
N ARG A 170 -0.70 7.14 -8.33
CA ARG A 170 -0.92 7.87 -9.59
C ARG A 170 -1.96 7.19 -10.46
N ILE A 171 -1.94 5.86 -10.54
CA ILE A 171 -2.97 5.11 -11.27
C ILE A 171 -4.34 5.26 -10.58
N ALA A 172 -4.41 5.14 -9.26
CA ALA A 172 -5.66 5.30 -8.51
C ALA A 172 -6.26 6.70 -8.71
N HIS A 173 -5.42 7.75 -8.69
CA HIS A 173 -5.83 9.13 -9.00
C HIS A 173 -6.34 9.28 -10.43
N LEU A 174 -5.62 8.71 -11.41
CA LEU A 174 -6.02 8.74 -12.82
C LEU A 174 -7.38 8.07 -13.03
N ALA A 175 -7.55 6.89 -12.43
CA ALA A 175 -8.74 6.06 -12.57
C ALA A 175 -9.91 6.52 -11.68
N ASP A 176 -9.70 7.44 -10.73
CA ASP A 176 -10.70 7.78 -9.70
C ASP A 176 -11.16 6.55 -8.92
N LEU A 177 -10.16 5.72 -8.56
CA LEU A 177 -10.42 4.39 -8.08
C LEU A 177 -11.14 4.43 -6.72
N ARG A 178 -12.35 3.88 -6.66
CA ARG A 178 -13.13 3.83 -5.42
C ARG A 178 -12.69 2.65 -4.55
N PRO A 179 -12.33 2.86 -3.27
CA PRO A 179 -12.07 1.75 -2.35
C PRO A 179 -13.36 0.99 -2.05
N ASN A 180 -13.23 -0.31 -1.83
CA ASN A 180 -14.33 -1.17 -1.37
C ASN A 180 -14.85 -0.71 0.01
N ASP A 181 -16.15 -0.81 0.25
CA ASP A 181 -16.79 -0.37 1.49
C ASP A 181 -16.27 -1.16 2.71
N GLU A 182 -15.93 -2.43 2.51
CA GLU A 182 -15.37 -3.34 3.52
C GLU A 182 -14.10 -2.79 4.17
N PHE A 183 -13.25 -2.09 3.40
CA PHE A 183 -12.00 -1.53 3.92
C PHE A 183 -12.23 -0.42 4.95
N TYR A 184 -13.35 0.30 4.90
CA TYR A 184 -13.59 1.41 5.82
C TYR A 184 -13.73 0.96 7.28
N LEU A 185 -14.37 -0.20 7.52
CA LEU A 185 -14.59 -0.73 8.87
C LEU A 185 -13.55 -1.78 9.28
N MET A 186 -12.91 -2.45 8.32
CA MET A 186 -11.96 -3.52 8.59
C MET A 186 -10.82 -3.05 9.53
N GLY A 187 -10.56 -3.84 10.56
CA GLY A 187 -9.51 -3.59 11.56
C GLY A 187 -9.84 -2.54 12.62
N ARG A 188 -11.02 -1.92 12.60
CA ARG A 188 -11.41 -0.91 13.61
C ARG A 188 -11.98 -1.50 14.89
N LEU A 189 -12.60 -2.66 14.79
CA LEU A 189 -13.18 -3.39 15.93
C LEU A 189 -12.31 -4.62 16.24
N PRO A 190 -12.14 -4.98 17.52
CA PRO A 190 -11.52 -6.26 17.88
C PRO A 190 -12.27 -7.40 17.21
N ARG A 191 -11.54 -8.42 16.74
CA ARG A 191 -12.19 -9.68 16.34
C ARG A 191 -12.80 -10.30 17.59
N ALA A 192 -14.10 -10.57 17.54
CA ALA A 192 -14.82 -11.30 18.59
C ALA A 192 -14.25 -12.71 18.77
#